data_AF-A0A535IVQ0-F1
#
_entry.id   AF-A0A535IVQ0-F1
#
_cell.length_a   1.000
_cell.length_b   1.000
_cell.length_c   1.000
_cell.angle_alpha   90.00
_cell.angle_beta   90.00
_cell.angle_gamma   90.00
#
_symmetry.space_group_name_H-M   'P 1'
#
loop_
_entity.id
_entity.type
_entity.pdbx_description
1 polymer ?
#
loop_
_entity_poly.entity_id
_entity_poly.type
_entity_poly.pdbx_seq_one_letter_code
_entity_poly.pdbx_strand_id
1 'polypeptide(L)'
;MDSAPRASATESANTTDGNGRRGLIDLARVAVEDTVRLVQQEIQLAKIEIKEMLASNLKAAVFLGIAALCGLLFFIMLLVTIALIIPAHALVAGIETALFLVLALILALLGKGMLKIGAPPKTMTTLKEDAEWAKQVLKRNGK
;
A
#
# COMPACT_ATOMS: atom_id res chain seq x y z
N MET A 1 -16.49 2.76 95.42
CA MET A 1 -15.15 3.17 94.96
C MET A 1 -15.01 2.63 93.55
N ASP A 2 -15.58 3.33 92.56
CA ASP A 2 -15.48 2.95 91.14
C ASP A 2 -14.85 4.11 90.39
N SER A 3 -13.67 3.83 89.83
CA SER A 3 -12.77 4.79 89.22
C SER A 3 -13.02 4.86 87.71
N ALA A 4 -13.47 6.05 87.26
CA ALA A 4 -13.10 6.73 86.02
C ALA A 4 -13.44 6.12 84.62
N PRO A 5 -13.64 6.99 83.61
CA PRO A 5 -14.10 6.65 82.28
C PRO A 5 -12.93 6.35 81.32
N ARG A 6 -13.11 5.44 80.35
CA ARG A 6 -12.21 5.33 79.21
C ARG A 6 -12.96 5.55 77.91
N ALA A 7 -12.73 6.72 77.34
CA ALA A 7 -12.98 7.02 75.94
C ALA A 7 -12.15 6.04 75.07
N SER A 8 -12.83 5.20 74.31
CA SER A 8 -12.25 4.52 73.14
C SER A 8 -12.56 5.36 71.91
N ALA A 9 -11.92 6.53 71.82
CA ALA A 9 -11.82 7.33 70.61
C ALA A 9 -10.45 7.09 69.97
N THR A 10 -10.26 5.88 69.47
CA THR A 10 -9.13 5.44 68.63
C THR A 10 -9.70 4.19 67.95
N GLU A 11 -10.05 4.17 66.68
CA GLU A 11 -9.10 4.23 65.58
C GLU A 11 -9.90 4.30 64.26
N SER A 12 -10.41 5.49 63.93
CA SER A 12 -10.87 5.79 62.57
C SER A 12 -9.85 6.70 61.92
N ALA A 13 -8.72 6.12 61.52
CA ALA A 13 -7.80 6.82 60.65
C ALA A 13 -7.02 5.80 59.81
N ASN A 14 -7.19 5.95 58.49
CA ASN A 14 -6.16 5.65 57.49
C ASN A 14 -6.15 4.26 56.83
N THR A 15 -7.14 3.98 55.97
CA THR A 15 -6.96 3.00 54.87
C THR A 15 -7.59 3.38 53.52
N THR A 16 -8.22 4.56 53.36
CA THR A 16 -9.02 4.88 52.15
C THR A 16 -8.23 5.52 51.00
N ASP A 17 -7.00 6.02 51.20
CA ASP A 17 -6.28 6.80 50.18
C ASP A 17 -5.57 5.94 49.09
N GLY A 18 -5.36 4.64 49.34
CA GLY A 18 -4.71 3.73 48.39
C GLY A 18 -5.63 3.19 47.28
N ASN A 19 -6.94 3.15 47.51
CA ASN A 19 -7.90 2.48 46.62
C ASN A 19 -8.39 3.38 45.49
N GLY A 20 -8.60 4.68 45.77
CA GLY A 20 -9.03 5.65 44.75
C GLY A 20 -7.98 5.90 43.66
N ARG A 21 -6.70 5.94 44.04
CA ARG A 21 -5.59 6.05 43.08
C ARG A 21 -5.46 4.82 42.17
N ARG A 22 -5.66 3.61 42.71
CA ARG A 22 -5.66 2.37 41.92
C ARG A 22 -6.84 2.32 40.94
N GLY A 23 -8.05 2.70 41.38
CA GLY A 23 -9.22 2.78 40.50
C GLY A 23 -9.04 3.80 39.36
N LEU A 24 -8.46 4.97 39.63
CA LEU A 24 -8.20 5.98 38.57
C LEU A 24 -7.17 5.48 37.54
N ILE A 25 -6.15 4.73 38.00
CA ILE A 25 -5.16 4.10 37.13
C ILE A 25 -5.80 2.98 36.28
N ASP A 26 -6.72 2.20 36.85
CA ASP A 26 -7.43 1.16 36.11
C ASP A 26 -8.38 1.74 35.06
N LEU A 27 -9.13 2.81 35.37
CA LEU A 27 -9.96 3.50 34.36
C LEU A 27 -9.12 4.11 33.24
N ALA A 28 -8.00 4.75 33.58
CA ALA A 28 -7.08 5.29 32.57
C ALA A 28 -6.52 4.17 31.67
N ARG A 29 -6.18 3.02 32.26
CA ARG A 29 -5.71 1.84 31.52
C ARG A 29 -6.79 1.32 30.56
N VAL A 30 -8.03 1.17 31.02
CA VAL A 30 -9.15 0.70 30.19
C VAL A 30 -9.42 1.69 29.03
N ALA A 31 -9.45 3.00 29.30
CA ALA A 31 -9.67 4.00 28.26
C ALA A 31 -8.56 4.02 27.19
N VAL A 32 -7.30 3.84 27.62
CA VAL A 32 -6.15 3.70 26.70
C VAL A 32 -6.29 2.42 25.87
N GLU A 33 -6.67 1.31 26.50
CA GLU A 33 -6.82 0.03 25.81
C GLU A 33 -7.96 0.07 24.77
N ASP A 34 -9.08 0.72 25.10
CA ASP A 34 -10.19 0.90 24.16
C ASP A 34 -9.81 1.84 23.01
N THR A 35 -9.04 2.90 23.27
CA THR A 35 -8.52 3.78 22.21
C THR A 35 -7.58 3.00 21.28
N VAL A 36 -6.69 2.17 21.82
CA VAL A 36 -5.81 1.31 21.02
C VAL A 36 -6.62 0.32 20.18
N ARG A 37 -7.69 -0.27 20.74
CA ARG A 37 -8.59 -1.16 20.00
C ARG A 37 -9.27 -0.44 18.84
N LEU A 38 -9.80 0.76 19.05
CA LEU A 38 -10.44 1.56 17.99
C LEU A 38 -9.45 1.88 16.87
N VAL A 39 -8.23 2.32 17.21
CA VAL A 39 -7.19 2.60 16.20
C VAL A 39 -6.85 1.34 15.40
N GLN A 40 -6.73 0.18 16.06
CA GLN A 40 -6.49 -1.09 15.37
C GLN A 40 -7.65 -1.48 14.45
N GLN A 41 -8.89 -1.18 14.82
CA GLN A 41 -10.07 -1.43 13.99
C GLN A 41 -10.10 -0.51 12.76
N GLU A 42 -9.85 0.79 12.92
CA GLU A 42 -9.75 1.74 11.81
C GLU A 42 -8.66 1.32 10.82
N ILE A 43 -7.50 0.86 11.32
CA ILE A 43 -6.42 0.32 10.47
C ILE A 43 -6.89 -0.93 9.72
N GLN A 44 -7.65 -1.82 10.38
CA GLN A 44 -8.18 -3.03 9.73
C GLN A 44 -9.22 -2.69 8.67
N LEU A 45 -10.10 -1.73 8.93
CA LEU A 45 -11.13 -1.29 8.00
C LEU A 45 -10.50 -0.60 6.78
N ALA A 46 -9.58 0.35 7.00
CA ALA A 46 -8.82 1.00 5.94
C ALA A 46 -8.06 -0.01 5.07
N LYS A 47 -7.48 -1.06 5.68
CA LYS A 47 -6.85 -2.16 4.93
C LYS A 47 -7.84 -2.92 4.05
N ILE A 48 -9.07 -3.16 4.51
CA ILE A 48 -10.11 -3.85 3.73
C ILE A 48 -10.54 -2.96 2.56
N GLU A 49 -10.85 -1.69 2.83
CA GLU A 49 -11.30 -0.74 1.82
C GLU A 49 -10.26 -0.55 0.72
N ILE A 50 -8.98 -0.35 1.09
CA ILE A 50 -7.88 -0.25 0.12
C ILE A 50 -7.76 -1.54 -0.71
N LYS A 51 -7.91 -2.72 -0.10
CA LYS A 51 -7.85 -4.00 -0.83
C LYS A 51 -9.00 -4.15 -1.81
N GLU A 52 -10.21 -3.76 -1.43
CA GLU A 52 -11.39 -3.85 -2.28
C GLU A 52 -11.32 -2.84 -3.44
N MET A 53 -10.91 -1.60 -3.16
CA MET A 53 -10.60 -0.60 -4.19
C MET A 53 -9.51 -1.10 -5.15
N LEU A 54 -8.44 -1.70 -4.64
CA LEU A 54 -7.37 -2.23 -5.48
C LEU A 54 -7.86 -3.42 -6.33
N ALA A 55 -8.61 -4.34 -5.75
CA ALA A 55 -9.12 -5.52 -6.46
C ALA A 55 -10.09 -5.13 -7.59
N SER A 56 -11.02 -4.21 -7.31
CA SER A 56 -11.96 -3.69 -8.31
C SER A 56 -11.26 -2.90 -9.41
N ASN A 57 -10.32 -2.03 -9.06
CA ASN A 57 -9.53 -1.28 -10.03
C ASN A 57 -8.64 -2.20 -10.88
N LEU A 58 -8.06 -3.25 -10.29
CA LEU A 58 -7.27 -4.22 -11.02
C LEU A 58 -8.12 -5.00 -12.02
N LYS A 59 -9.31 -5.45 -11.61
CA LYS A 59 -10.27 -6.10 -12.50
C LYS A 59 -10.65 -5.18 -13.67
N ALA A 60 -10.98 -3.91 -13.38
CA ALA A 60 -11.27 -2.92 -14.41
C ALA A 60 -10.08 -2.69 -15.37
N ALA A 61 -8.86 -2.59 -14.83
CA ALA A 61 -7.64 -2.46 -15.64
C ALA A 61 -7.41 -3.67 -16.54
N VAL A 62 -7.68 -4.89 -16.07
CA VAL A 62 -7.60 -6.12 -16.89
C VAL A 62 -8.63 -6.08 -18.02
N PHE A 63 -9.89 -5.76 -17.73
CA PHE A 63 -10.92 -5.66 -18.77
C PHE A 63 -10.61 -4.57 -19.80
N LEU A 64 -10.14 -3.40 -19.36
CA LEU A 64 -9.71 -2.34 -20.26
C LEU A 64 -8.50 -2.76 -21.10
N GLY A 65 -7.55 -3.50 -20.52
CA GLY A 65 -6.42 -4.07 -21.25
C GLY A 65 -6.86 -5.05 -22.33
N ILE A 66 -7.79 -5.96 -22.01
CA ILE A 66 -8.38 -6.90 -22.98
C ILE A 66 -9.16 -6.13 -24.06
N ALA A 67 -9.97 -5.15 -23.69
CA ALA A 67 -10.73 -4.34 -24.65
C ALA A 67 -9.81 -3.57 -25.60
N ALA A 68 -8.71 -2.99 -25.08
CA ALA A 68 -7.70 -2.32 -25.89
C ALA A 68 -7.01 -3.31 -26.87
N LEU A 69 -6.67 -4.52 -26.40
CA LEU A 69 -6.10 -5.56 -27.26
C LEU A 69 -7.08 -6.00 -28.35
N CYS A 70 -8.34 -6.29 -28.00
CA CYS A 70 -9.37 -6.65 -28.97
C CYS A 70 -9.62 -5.53 -29.98
N GLY A 71 -9.66 -4.28 -29.53
CA GLY A 71 -9.80 -3.10 -30.41
C GLY A 71 -8.63 -2.96 -31.38
N LEU A 72 -7.40 -3.19 -30.92
CA LEU A 72 -6.22 -3.20 -31.77
C LEU A 72 -6.29 -4.31 -32.83
N LEU A 73 -6.65 -5.54 -32.43
CA LEU A 73 -6.78 -6.67 -33.36
C LEU A 73 -7.92 -6.44 -34.37
N PHE A 74 -9.06 -5.91 -33.93
CA PHE A 74 -10.15 -5.54 -34.82
C PHE A 74 -9.68 -4.52 -35.86
N PHE A 75 -8.96 -3.48 -35.45
CA PHE A 75 -8.46 -2.45 -36.35
C PHE A 75 -7.46 -3.01 -37.38
N ILE A 76 -6.56 -3.91 -36.95
CA ILE A 76 -5.65 -4.63 -37.86
C ILE A 76 -6.44 -5.46 -38.88
N MET A 77 -7.44 -6.24 -38.44
CA MET A 77 -8.24 -7.08 -39.33
C MET A 77 -9.13 -6.27 -40.28
N LEU A 78 -9.62 -5.12 -39.84
CA LEU A 78 -10.36 -4.18 -40.68
C LEU A 78 -9.48 -3.68 -41.83
N LEU A 79 -8.23 -3.31 -41.55
CA LEU A 79 -7.26 -2.85 -42.55
C LEU A 79 -6.92 -3.98 -43.55
N VAL A 80 -6.63 -5.19 -43.06
CA VAL A 80 -6.45 -6.37 -43.92
C VAL A 80 -7.65 -6.59 -44.84
N THR A 81 -8.87 -6.43 -44.32
CA THR A 81 -10.10 -6.56 -45.12
C THR A 81 -10.18 -5.49 -46.21
N ILE A 82 -9.83 -4.24 -45.90
CA ILE A 82 -9.78 -3.13 -46.87
C ILE A 82 -8.74 -3.40 -47.95
N ALA A 83 -7.53 -3.83 -47.57
CA ALA A 83 -6.47 -4.18 -48.51
C ALA A 83 -6.85 -5.32 -49.47
N LEU A 84 -7.68 -6.28 -49.04
CA LEU A 84 -8.17 -7.37 -49.90
C LEU A 84 -9.24 -6.93 -50.89
N ILE A 85 -10.04 -5.90 -50.59
CA ILE A 85 -11.12 -5.42 -51.47
C ILE A 85 -10.57 -4.50 -52.57
N ILE A 86 -9.46 -3.81 -52.33
CA ILE A 86 -8.87 -2.88 -53.29
C ILE A 86 -7.86 -3.62 -54.20
N PRO A 87 -7.99 -3.58 -55.54
CA PRO A 87 -7.14 -4.35 -56.46
C PRO A 87 -5.64 -3.98 -56.40
N ALA A 88 -5.30 -2.80 -55.87
CA ALA A 88 -3.93 -2.38 -55.59
C ALA A 88 -3.43 -2.88 -54.23
N HIS A 89 -3.60 -4.17 -53.93
CA HIS A 89 -3.37 -4.79 -52.62
C HIS A 89 -2.02 -4.41 -51.98
N ALA A 90 -0.94 -4.39 -52.77
CA ALA A 90 0.41 -4.08 -52.28
C ALA A 90 0.59 -2.61 -51.87
N LEU A 91 -0.01 -1.66 -52.62
CA LEU A 91 0.07 -0.24 -52.27
C LEU A 91 -0.77 0.06 -51.03
N VAL A 92 -1.96 -0.53 -50.93
CA VAL A 92 -2.84 -0.35 -49.77
C VAL A 92 -2.20 -0.94 -48.53
N ALA A 93 -1.75 -2.19 -48.58
CA ALA A 93 -1.04 -2.82 -47.45
C ALA A 93 0.23 -2.04 -47.04
N GLY A 94 0.94 -1.45 -48.01
CA GLY A 94 2.10 -0.58 -47.74
C GLY A 94 1.73 0.68 -46.96
N ILE A 95 0.64 1.35 -47.33
CA ILE A 95 0.14 2.55 -46.63
C ILE A 95 -0.31 2.19 -45.21
N GLU A 96 -1.05 1.09 -45.05
CA GLU A 96 -1.50 0.61 -43.73
C GLU A 96 -0.31 0.30 -42.81
N THR A 97 0.71 -0.36 -43.35
CA THR A 97 1.95 -0.68 -42.64
C THR A 97 2.67 0.59 -42.19
N ALA A 98 2.79 1.60 -43.07
CA ALA A 98 3.43 2.86 -42.73
C ALA A 98 2.66 3.62 -41.63
N LEU A 99 1.33 3.63 -41.68
CA LEU A 99 0.49 4.25 -40.65
C LEU A 99 0.69 3.59 -39.28
N PHE A 100 0.71 2.25 -39.23
CA PHE A 100 0.98 1.54 -37.97
C PHE A 100 2.40 1.73 -37.46
N LEU A 101 3.39 1.80 -38.35
CA LEU A 101 4.78 2.06 -37.96
C LEU A 101 4.90 3.44 -37.28
N VAL A 102 4.25 4.46 -37.84
CA VAL A 102 4.20 5.80 -37.26
C VAL A 102 3.46 5.79 -35.91
N LEU A 103 2.29 5.13 -35.85
CA LEU A 103 1.53 5.00 -34.61
C LEU A 103 2.33 4.28 -33.51
N ALA A 104 3.00 3.18 -33.86
CA ALA A 104 3.85 2.42 -32.96
C ALA A 104 5.03 3.26 -32.43
N LEU A 105 5.69 4.04 -33.31
CA LEU A 105 6.75 4.96 -32.89
C LEU A 105 6.24 6.02 -31.91
N ILE A 106 5.09 6.65 -32.18
CA ILE A 106 4.50 7.65 -31.28
C ILE A 106 4.18 7.02 -29.92
N LEU A 107 3.51 5.86 -29.91
CA LEU A 107 3.16 5.16 -28.67
C LEU A 107 4.40 4.70 -27.90
N ALA A 108 5.45 4.24 -28.58
CA ALA A 108 6.70 3.84 -27.94
C ALA A 108 7.41 5.05 -27.29
N LEU A 109 7.42 6.21 -27.96
CA LEU A 109 8.02 7.43 -27.43
C LEU A 109 7.23 7.98 -26.22
N LEU A 110 5.91 8.04 -26.33
CA LEU A 110 5.03 8.44 -25.23
C LEU A 110 5.15 7.48 -24.04
N GLY A 111 5.08 6.18 -24.31
CA GLY A 111 5.22 5.12 -23.30
C GLY A 111 6.57 5.20 -22.59
N LYS A 112 7.66 5.41 -23.34
CA LYS A 112 9.00 5.63 -22.76
C LYS A 112 9.05 6.85 -21.84
N GLY A 113 8.35 7.94 -22.18
CA GLY A 113 8.26 9.12 -21.31
C GLY A 113 7.46 8.89 -20.02
N MET A 114 6.47 7.99 -20.07
CA MET A 114 5.67 7.61 -18.89
C MET A 114 6.38 6.59 -17.99
N LEU A 115 7.39 5.92 -18.52
CA LEU A 115 8.13 4.86 -17.84
C LEU A 115 9.05 5.45 -16.76
N LYS A 116 8.52 5.62 -15.55
CA LYS A 116 9.31 5.95 -14.35
C LYS A 116 9.98 4.70 -13.78
N ILE A 117 10.80 4.02 -14.59
CA ILE A 117 11.71 2.97 -14.08
C ILE A 117 12.92 3.69 -13.46
N GLY A 118 12.72 4.20 -12.25
CA GLY A 118 13.80 4.49 -11.31
C GLY A 118 13.80 3.42 -10.23
N ALA A 119 14.98 3.04 -9.74
CA ALA A 119 15.09 2.10 -8.63
C ALA A 119 14.20 2.57 -7.46
N PRO A 120 13.40 1.69 -6.83
CA PRO A 120 12.57 2.08 -5.70
C PRO A 120 13.45 2.74 -4.63
N PRO A 121 13.15 3.98 -4.20
CA PRO A 121 14.04 4.72 -3.29
C PRO A 121 14.26 3.97 -1.97
N LYS A 122 13.32 3.10 -1.59
CA LYS A 122 13.37 2.26 -0.38
C LYS A 122 14.28 1.03 -0.52
N THR A 123 14.49 0.47 -1.72
CA THR A 123 15.39 -0.68 -1.89
C THR A 123 16.85 -0.23 -2.04
N MET A 124 17.11 0.97 -2.55
CA MET A 124 18.48 1.51 -2.60
C MET A 124 19.06 1.80 -1.22
N THR A 125 18.25 2.17 -0.22
CA THR A 125 18.75 2.42 1.14
C THR A 125 19.13 1.11 1.83
N THR A 126 18.28 0.08 1.73
CA THR A 126 18.56 -1.24 2.32
C THR A 126 19.77 -1.91 1.67
N LEU A 127 19.90 -1.84 0.34
CA LEU A 127 21.06 -2.42 -0.35
C LEU A 127 22.37 -1.68 -0.05
N LYS A 128 22.32 -0.38 0.28
CA LYS A 128 23.50 0.39 0.73
C LYS A 128 23.89 0.01 2.15
N GLU A 129 22.93 -0.11 3.06
CA GLU A 129 23.17 -0.55 4.44
C GLU A 129 23.72 -1.99 4.47
N ASP A 130 23.18 -2.89 3.65
CA ASP A 130 23.67 -4.28 3.52
C ASP A 130 25.10 -4.33 2.98
N ALA A 131 25.43 -3.48 2.00
CA ALA A 131 26.78 -3.37 1.45
C ALA A 131 27.78 -2.80 2.48
N GLU A 132 27.36 -1.85 3.31
CA GLU A 132 28.19 -1.30 4.38
C GLU A 132 28.40 -2.30 5.51
N TRP A 133 27.36 -3.04 5.90
CA TRP A 133 27.48 -4.10 6.90
C TRP A 133 28.42 -5.21 6.42
N ALA A 134 28.31 -5.64 5.16
CA ALA A 134 29.20 -6.63 4.57
C ALA A 134 30.68 -6.17 4.57
N LYS A 135 30.95 -4.90 4.25
CA LYS A 135 32.31 -4.34 4.33
C LYS A 135 32.85 -4.31 5.75
N GLN A 136 32.02 -4.00 6.74
CA GLN A 136 32.42 -3.99 8.15
C GLN A 136 32.72 -5.40 8.66
N VAL A 137 31.93 -6.41 8.27
CA VAL A 137 32.18 -7.81 8.64
C VAL A 137 33.49 -8.31 8.04
N LEU A 138 33.76 -8.03 6.77
CA LEU A 138 35.02 -8.41 6.12
C LEU A 138 36.24 -7.71 6.75
N LYS A 139 36.12 -6.43 7.11
CA LYS A 139 37.19 -5.66 7.78
C LYS A 139 37.45 -6.14 9.22
N ARG A 140 36.42 -6.65 9.91
CA ARG A 140 36.51 -7.15 11.28
C ARG A 140 37.15 -8.54 11.38
N ASN A 141 36.98 -9.39 10.36
CA ASN A 141 37.48 -10.77 10.34
C ASN A 141 38.92 -10.91 9.77
N GLY A 142 39.56 -9.81 9.40
CA GLY A 142 40.92 -9.76 8.83
C GLY A 142 42.02 -9.33 9.81
N LYS A 143 41.80 -9.46 11.12
CA LYS A 143 42.80 -9.31 12.19
C LYS A 143 42.74 -10.53 13.09
#